data_AF-A0AAV3U3R1-F1
#
_entry.id   AF-A0AAV3U3R1-F1
#
_cell.length_a   1.000
_cell.length_b   1.000
_cell.length_c   1.000
_cell.angle_alpha   90.00
_cell.angle_beta   90.00
_cell.angle_gamma   90.00
#
_symmetry.space_group_name_H-M   'P 1'
#
loop_
_entity.id
_entity.type
_entity.pdbx_description
1 polymer ?
#
loop_
_entity_poly.entity_id
_entity_poly.type
_entity_poly.pdbx_seq_one_letter_code
_entity_poly.pdbx_strand_id
1 'polypeptide(L)'
;MPEPSPPTLPRRTLLTWAAMLPLASLASPEHSRPDVLFQRIDLIAEGLIPGAASTSPGLQLQQRLSTGWLGVDLNALASITAHFAHLTPSTPSDITPNALNEVVAELDRACFTEELGTEAKQQWATVKMAVLSIYFASQQGAAQHLRYAAVPGRWLPDIPQQQATPYLSNDWLAMWFS
;
A
#
# COMPACT_ATOMS: atom_id res chain seq x y z
N MET A 1 -9.18 -39.52 -40.13
CA MET A 1 -9.82 -39.18 -38.84
C MET A 1 -8.77 -38.52 -37.97
N PRO A 2 -8.99 -37.28 -37.48
CA PRO A 2 -8.02 -36.57 -36.66
C PRO A 2 -8.01 -37.09 -35.22
N GLU A 3 -6.82 -37.14 -34.61
CA GLU A 3 -6.57 -37.49 -33.21
C GLU A 3 -7.30 -36.54 -32.24
N PRO A 4 -7.81 -37.03 -31.09
CA PRO A 4 -8.39 -36.16 -30.07
C PRO A 4 -7.30 -35.40 -29.31
N SER A 5 -7.41 -34.07 -29.29
CA SER A 5 -6.58 -33.18 -28.48
C SER A 5 -6.63 -33.54 -26.98
N PRO A 6 -5.52 -33.39 -26.23
CA PRO A 6 -5.51 -33.68 -24.80
C PRO A 6 -6.37 -32.67 -24.00
N PRO A 7 -6.96 -33.10 -22.88
CA PRO A 7 -7.81 -32.24 -22.06
C PRO A 7 -7.00 -31.08 -21.47
N THR A 8 -7.42 -29.86 -21.76
CA THR A 8 -6.96 -28.64 -21.08
C THR A 8 -7.57 -28.61 -19.68
N LEU A 9 -6.74 -28.80 -18.66
CA LEU A 9 -7.18 -28.69 -17.26
C LEU A 9 -7.54 -27.22 -16.94
N PRO A 10 -8.70 -26.94 -16.31
CA PRO A 10 -9.06 -25.58 -15.95
C PRO A 10 -8.11 -25.04 -14.86
N ARG A 11 -7.64 -23.82 -15.08
CA ARG A 11 -6.68 -23.04 -14.25
C ARG A 11 -7.27 -22.58 -12.89
N ARG A 12 -8.16 -23.37 -12.30
CA ARG A 12 -8.95 -23.04 -11.10
C ARG A 12 -9.04 -24.25 -10.18
N THR A 13 -7.92 -24.67 -9.61
CA THR A 13 -7.95 -25.67 -8.53
C THR A 13 -6.71 -25.61 -7.65
N LEU A 14 -6.46 -24.48 -6.98
CA LEU A 14 -5.72 -24.48 -5.72
C LEU A 14 -6.23 -23.30 -4.88
N LEU A 15 -6.44 -23.56 -3.58
CA LEU A 15 -6.86 -22.64 -2.51
C LEU A 15 -8.38 -22.49 -2.31
N THR A 16 -9.07 -23.63 -2.31
CA THR A 16 -10.22 -23.82 -1.42
C THR A 16 -9.64 -24.23 -0.04
N TRP A 17 -10.12 -23.63 1.07
CA TRP A 17 -9.91 -24.04 2.49
C TRP A 17 -8.82 -23.36 3.38
N ALA A 18 -8.50 -22.07 3.22
CA ALA A 18 -7.68 -21.36 4.23
C ALA A 18 -8.41 -20.22 4.97
N ALA A 19 -9.73 -20.03 4.77
CA ALA A 19 -10.51 -18.92 5.33
C ALA A 19 -11.23 -19.25 6.65
N MET A 20 -10.65 -20.06 7.54
CA MET A 20 -11.29 -20.40 8.81
C MET A 20 -10.29 -20.48 9.97
N LEU A 21 -9.73 -19.35 10.39
CA LEU A 21 -9.17 -19.22 11.74
C LEU A 21 -9.54 -17.85 12.33
N PRO A 22 -9.96 -17.80 13.60
CA PRO A 22 -10.26 -16.54 14.27
C PRO A 22 -8.98 -15.72 14.46
N LEU A 23 -9.09 -14.40 14.29
CA LEU A 23 -8.00 -13.39 14.40
C LEU A 23 -7.19 -13.43 15.73
N ALA A 24 -7.62 -14.20 16.72
CA ALA A 24 -7.06 -14.15 18.07
C ALA A 24 -5.73 -14.91 18.27
N SER A 25 -5.25 -15.70 17.31
CA SER A 25 -4.11 -16.59 17.55
C SER A 25 -3.17 -16.79 16.37
N LEU A 26 -2.61 -15.69 15.84
CA LEU A 26 -1.53 -15.72 14.83
C LEU A 26 -0.31 -14.89 15.24
N ALA A 27 -0.06 -14.75 16.55
CA ALA A 27 1.19 -14.17 17.06
C ALA A 27 2.34 -15.19 16.96
N SER A 28 2.82 -15.44 15.73
CA SER A 28 4.12 -16.09 15.53
C SER A 28 5.24 -15.11 15.93
N PRO A 29 6.23 -15.52 16.75
CA PRO A 29 7.21 -14.61 17.37
C PRO A 29 8.12 -13.87 16.37
N GLU A 30 8.21 -14.32 15.11
CA GLU A 30 8.93 -13.60 14.06
C GLU A 30 8.22 -12.34 13.57
N HIS A 31 6.89 -12.23 13.73
CA HIS A 31 6.10 -11.08 13.29
C HIS A 31 6.15 -9.90 14.27
N SER A 32 6.82 -10.07 15.41
CA SER A 32 6.93 -9.06 16.47
C SER A 32 8.23 -8.24 16.41
N ARG A 33 9.12 -8.50 15.46
CA ARG A 33 10.32 -7.66 15.25
C ARG A 33 9.93 -6.43 14.43
N PRO A 34 10.12 -5.20 14.98
CA PRO A 34 9.73 -3.98 14.29
C PRO A 34 10.36 -3.84 12.90
N ASP A 35 11.61 -4.29 12.74
CA ASP A 35 12.32 -4.21 11.46
C ASP A 35 11.65 -5.06 10.36
N VAL A 36 11.12 -6.24 10.71
CA VAL A 36 10.42 -7.13 9.77
C VAL A 36 9.06 -6.56 9.37
N LEU A 37 8.37 -5.92 10.31
CA LEU A 37 7.08 -5.28 10.06
C LEU A 37 7.25 -4.16 9.01
N PHE A 38 8.21 -3.25 9.20
CA PHE A 38 8.39 -2.13 8.28
C PHE A 38 8.95 -2.57 6.92
N GLN A 39 9.79 -3.61 6.87
CA GLN A 39 10.21 -4.22 5.59
C GLN A 39 9.02 -4.81 4.81
N ARG A 40 8.06 -5.44 5.49
CA ARG A 40 6.84 -5.93 4.84
C ARG A 40 5.97 -4.81 4.31
N ILE A 41 5.94 -3.67 4.99
CA ILE A 41 5.26 -2.47 4.47
C ILE A 41 5.93 -1.97 3.18
N ASP A 42 7.26 -2.01 3.08
CA ASP A 42 7.95 -1.67 1.82
C ASP A 42 7.55 -2.61 0.67
N LEU A 43 7.40 -3.91 0.95
CA LEU A 43 6.92 -4.88 -0.05
C LEU A 43 5.45 -4.64 -0.43
N ILE A 44 4.59 -4.38 0.54
CA ILE A 44 3.18 -4.04 0.27
C ILE A 44 3.11 -2.78 -0.61
N ALA A 45 3.94 -1.77 -0.32
CA ALA A 45 4.01 -0.56 -1.11
C ALA A 45 4.47 -0.83 -2.54
N GLU A 46 5.50 -1.65 -2.72
CA GLU A 46 5.99 -2.07 -4.04
C GLU A 46 4.92 -2.81 -4.85
N GLY A 47 4.12 -3.67 -4.20
CA GLY A 47 2.99 -4.36 -4.83
C GLY A 47 1.83 -3.43 -5.18
N LEU A 48 1.58 -2.39 -4.38
CA LEU A 48 0.57 -1.36 -4.66
C LEU A 48 1.00 -0.44 -5.81
N ILE A 49 2.27 -0.03 -5.82
CA ILE A 49 2.82 0.95 -6.73
C ILE A 49 4.24 0.51 -7.11
N PRO A 50 4.49 0.16 -8.38
CA PRO A 50 5.82 -0.22 -8.82
C PRO A 50 6.86 0.87 -8.53
N GLY A 51 7.96 0.49 -7.88
CA GLY A 51 9.03 1.39 -7.46
C GLY A 51 8.74 2.20 -6.19
N ALA A 52 7.71 1.89 -5.40
CA ALA A 52 7.48 2.59 -4.13
C ALA A 52 8.47 2.21 -3.03
N ALA A 53 9.07 1.01 -3.05
CA ALA A 53 10.03 0.60 -2.03
C ALA A 53 11.26 1.51 -1.95
N SER A 54 11.67 2.16 -3.06
CA SER A 54 12.78 3.12 -3.06
C SER A 54 12.52 4.39 -2.27
N THR A 55 11.26 4.64 -1.87
CA THR A 55 10.90 5.77 -0.98
C THR A 55 10.89 5.36 0.50
N SER A 56 11.21 4.10 0.81
CA SER A 56 11.23 3.51 2.16
C SER A 56 9.97 3.83 3.00
N PRO A 57 8.76 3.54 2.48
CA PRO A 57 7.51 3.83 3.16
C PRO A 57 7.39 3.21 4.57
N GLY A 58 7.98 2.05 4.81
CA GLY A 58 8.05 1.41 6.12
C GLY A 58 8.79 2.26 7.15
N LEU A 59 10.01 2.71 6.84
CA LEU A 59 10.78 3.62 7.71
C LEU A 59 10.03 4.94 7.94
N GLN A 60 9.43 5.47 6.88
CA GLN A 60 8.64 6.69 6.93
C GLN A 60 7.39 6.56 7.81
N LEU A 61 6.72 5.40 7.82
CA LEU A 61 5.63 5.11 8.74
C LEU A 61 6.12 4.96 10.17
N GLN A 62 7.23 4.25 10.39
CA GLN A 62 7.84 4.08 11.70
C GLN A 62 8.06 5.43 12.41
N GLN A 63 8.56 6.42 11.68
CA GLN A 63 8.82 7.77 12.21
C GLN A 63 7.54 8.56 12.55
N ARG A 64 6.40 8.22 11.94
CA ARG A 64 5.12 8.95 12.05
C ARG A 64 4.09 8.28 12.97
N LEU A 65 4.36 7.06 13.42
CA LEU A 65 3.49 6.34 14.35
C LEU A 65 3.28 7.08 15.68
N SER A 66 4.34 7.71 16.20
CA SER A 66 4.27 8.45 17.47
C SER A 66 3.34 9.67 17.41
N THR A 67 3.05 10.18 16.21
CA THR A 67 2.19 11.36 16.01
C THR A 67 0.73 10.98 15.68
N GLY A 68 0.40 9.68 15.60
CA GLY A 68 -0.94 9.23 15.19
C GLY A 68 -1.30 9.64 13.76
N TRP A 69 -0.30 9.80 12.89
CA TRP A 69 -0.49 10.32 11.53
C TRP A 69 -1.47 9.45 10.74
N LEU A 70 -2.51 10.09 10.18
CA LEU A 70 -3.62 9.44 9.45
C LEU A 70 -4.37 8.36 10.24
N GLY A 71 -4.26 8.33 11.57
CA GLY A 71 -4.86 7.29 12.40
C GLY A 71 -4.22 5.91 12.23
N VAL A 72 -3.02 5.83 11.64
CA VAL A 72 -2.25 4.58 11.57
C VAL A 72 -1.70 4.26 12.95
N ASP A 73 -1.94 3.04 13.41
CA ASP A 73 -1.34 2.51 14.63
C ASP A 73 -0.58 1.19 14.36
N LEU A 74 0.15 0.73 15.37
CA LEU A 74 0.93 -0.50 15.31
C LEU A 74 0.06 -1.75 15.13
N ASN A 75 -1.17 -1.75 15.64
CA ASN A 75 -2.07 -2.89 15.55
C ASN A 75 -2.56 -3.08 14.12
N ALA A 76 -2.94 -1.99 13.45
CA ALA A 76 -3.30 -1.99 12.03
C ALA A 76 -2.14 -2.47 11.16
N LEU A 77 -0.92 -1.96 11.40
CA LEU A 77 0.26 -2.41 10.66
C LEU A 77 0.57 -3.89 10.91
N ALA A 78 0.55 -4.34 12.16
CA ALA A 78 0.80 -5.73 12.52
C ALA A 78 -0.25 -6.68 11.92
N SER A 79 -1.54 -6.31 12.00
CA SER A 79 -2.65 -7.06 11.43
C SER A 79 -2.49 -7.23 9.92
N ILE A 80 -2.28 -6.13 9.19
CA ILE A 80 -2.14 -6.17 7.72
C ILE A 80 -0.88 -6.91 7.27
N THR A 81 0.25 -6.71 7.95
CA THR A 81 1.50 -7.42 7.60
C THR A 81 1.44 -8.92 7.90
N ALA A 82 0.64 -9.34 8.89
CA ALA A 82 0.33 -10.74 9.14
C ALA A 82 -0.54 -11.35 8.03
N HIS A 83 -1.59 -10.65 7.58
CA HIS A 83 -2.41 -11.12 6.45
C HIS A 83 -1.58 -11.24 5.16
N PHE A 84 -0.75 -10.24 4.89
CA PHE A 84 0.21 -10.30 3.78
C PHE A 84 1.17 -11.49 3.91
N ALA A 85 1.63 -11.82 5.13
CA ALA A 85 2.44 -13.01 5.41
C ALA A 85 1.77 -14.29 4.93
N HIS A 86 0.49 -14.45 5.28
CA HIS A 86 -0.28 -15.65 4.97
C HIS A 86 -0.51 -15.84 3.48
N LEU A 87 -0.59 -14.73 2.73
CA LEU A 87 -0.76 -14.74 1.28
C LEU A 87 0.56 -14.92 0.52
N THR A 88 1.70 -14.81 1.21
CA THR A 88 3.03 -14.92 0.60
C THR A 88 3.63 -16.28 0.93
N PRO A 89 3.63 -17.25 -0.01
CA PRO A 89 4.12 -18.61 0.25
C PRO A 89 5.65 -18.73 0.30
N SER A 90 6.39 -17.68 -0.07
CA SER A 90 7.84 -17.71 -0.28
C SER A 90 8.56 -16.62 0.53
N THR A 91 9.87 -16.79 0.70
CA THR A 91 10.76 -15.75 1.22
C THR A 91 10.64 -14.48 0.36
N PRO A 92 10.55 -13.28 0.99
CA PRO A 92 10.26 -12.04 0.28
C PRO A 92 11.30 -11.66 -0.79
N SER A 93 12.52 -12.20 -0.72
CA SER A 93 13.59 -11.97 -1.71
C SER A 93 13.34 -12.64 -3.06
N ASP A 94 12.43 -13.60 -3.16
CA ASP A 94 12.20 -14.41 -4.37
C ASP A 94 10.93 -14.00 -5.14
N ILE A 95 10.17 -13.03 -4.63
CA ILE A 95 8.91 -12.62 -5.24
C ILE A 95 9.16 -11.68 -6.43
N THR A 96 8.57 -12.01 -7.57
CA THR A 96 8.59 -11.09 -8.73
C THR A 96 7.64 -9.90 -8.49
N PRO A 97 7.87 -8.74 -9.12
CA PRO A 97 6.97 -7.59 -8.98
C PRO A 97 5.50 -7.91 -9.33
N ASN A 98 5.26 -8.75 -10.35
CA ASN A 98 3.91 -9.17 -10.72
C ASN A 98 3.28 -10.04 -9.64
N ALA A 99 4.02 -11.02 -9.09
CA ALA A 99 3.53 -11.85 -8.00
C ALA A 99 3.21 -11.02 -6.75
N LEU A 100 4.02 -9.99 -6.47
CA LEU A 100 3.78 -9.07 -5.36
C LEU A 100 2.50 -8.25 -5.55
N ASN A 101 2.26 -7.75 -6.75
CA ASN A 101 1.00 -7.07 -7.10
C ASN A 101 -0.20 -8.00 -6.95
N GLU A 102 -0.10 -9.26 -7.39
CA GLU A 102 -1.17 -10.26 -7.23
C GLU A 102 -1.47 -10.56 -5.76
N VAL A 103 -0.44 -10.70 -4.92
CA VAL A 103 -0.58 -10.89 -3.47
C VAL A 103 -1.28 -9.69 -2.83
N VAL A 104 -0.88 -8.47 -3.18
CA VAL A 104 -1.52 -7.25 -2.67
C VAL A 104 -2.96 -7.11 -3.17
N ALA A 105 -3.26 -7.53 -4.41
CA ALA A 105 -4.62 -7.55 -4.93
C ALA A 105 -5.51 -8.60 -4.23
N GLU A 106 -4.94 -9.73 -3.82
CA GLU A 106 -5.63 -10.71 -2.97
C GLU A 106 -5.84 -10.17 -1.55
N LEU A 107 -4.84 -9.51 -0.96
CA LEU A 107 -4.97 -8.83 0.33
C LEU A 107 -6.10 -7.80 0.29
N ASP A 108 -6.13 -6.96 -0.75
CA ASP A 108 -7.17 -5.97 -0.95
C ASP A 108 -8.55 -6.66 -1.02
N ARG A 109 -8.70 -7.68 -1.85
CA ARG A 109 -9.98 -8.44 -1.93
C ARG A 109 -10.39 -9.04 -0.59
N ALA A 110 -9.45 -9.67 0.12
CA ALA A 110 -9.70 -10.30 1.42
C ALA A 110 -10.22 -9.27 2.43
N CYS A 111 -9.61 -8.09 2.52
CA CYS A 111 -10.02 -7.05 3.47
C CYS A 111 -11.43 -6.48 3.21
N PHE A 112 -12.02 -6.69 2.04
CA PHE A 112 -13.39 -6.27 1.72
C PHE A 112 -14.41 -7.43 1.71
N THR A 113 -14.03 -8.64 2.12
CA THR A 113 -15.00 -9.72 2.36
C THR A 113 -15.75 -9.50 3.68
N GLU A 114 -16.96 -10.04 3.78
CA GLU A 114 -17.73 -9.96 5.03
C GLU A 114 -17.08 -10.76 6.17
N GLU A 115 -16.21 -11.73 5.85
CA GLU A 115 -15.58 -12.67 6.78
C GLU A 115 -14.54 -12.00 7.71
N LEU A 116 -13.81 -11.01 7.20
CA LEU A 116 -12.78 -10.28 7.94
C LEU A 116 -13.33 -9.12 8.79
N GLY A 117 -14.60 -8.77 8.58
CA GLY A 117 -15.30 -7.74 9.36
C GLY A 117 -14.89 -6.30 9.01
N THR A 118 -15.65 -5.35 9.57
CA THR A 118 -15.48 -3.91 9.29
C THR A 118 -14.15 -3.34 9.78
N GLU A 119 -13.57 -3.91 10.84
CA GLU A 119 -12.31 -3.45 11.42
C GLU A 119 -11.12 -3.70 10.48
N ALA A 120 -10.97 -4.91 9.94
CA ALA A 120 -9.89 -5.24 9.01
C ALA A 120 -9.95 -4.38 7.74
N LYS A 121 -11.17 -4.12 7.24
CA LYS A 121 -11.41 -3.18 6.13
C LYS A 121 -10.90 -1.77 6.45
N GLN A 122 -11.21 -1.26 7.64
CA GLN A 122 -10.77 0.08 8.06
C GLN A 122 -9.26 0.14 8.28
N GLN A 123 -8.67 -0.88 8.91
CA GLN A 123 -7.22 -1.00 9.10
C GLN A 123 -6.50 -1.01 7.74
N TRP A 124 -6.98 -1.82 6.78
CA TRP A 124 -6.42 -1.87 5.45
C TRP A 124 -6.53 -0.54 4.70
N ALA A 125 -7.72 0.09 4.72
CA ALA A 125 -7.93 1.39 4.10
C ALA A 125 -6.97 2.44 4.69
N THR A 126 -6.77 2.42 6.01
CA THR A 126 -5.87 3.34 6.73
C THR A 126 -4.41 3.13 6.31
N VAL A 127 -3.93 1.87 6.33
CA VAL A 127 -2.56 1.54 5.93
C VAL A 127 -2.32 1.86 4.45
N LYS A 128 -3.25 1.48 3.57
CA LYS A 128 -3.18 1.76 2.13
C LYS A 128 -3.10 3.26 1.85
N MET A 129 -3.96 4.05 2.49
CA MET A 129 -3.94 5.51 2.39
C MET A 129 -2.61 6.11 2.86
N ALA A 130 -2.05 5.59 3.95
CA ALA A 130 -0.80 6.10 4.48
C ALA A 130 0.40 5.79 3.57
N VAL A 131 0.46 4.58 3.01
CA VAL A 131 1.47 4.19 2.02
C VAL A 131 1.37 5.06 0.76
N LEU A 132 0.16 5.23 0.22
CA LEU A 132 -0.08 6.11 -0.95
C LEU A 132 0.34 7.54 -0.67
N SER A 133 -0.02 8.07 0.51
CA SER A 133 0.32 9.43 0.91
C SER A 133 1.83 9.64 1.00
N ILE A 134 2.56 8.68 1.57
CA ILE A 134 4.04 8.74 1.62
C ILE A 134 4.62 8.73 0.21
N TYR A 135 4.18 7.81 -0.65
CA TYR A 135 4.73 7.70 -1.99
C TYR A 135 4.47 8.96 -2.81
N PHE A 136 3.24 9.47 -2.83
CA PHE A 136 2.88 10.65 -3.62
C PHE A 136 3.44 11.96 -3.06
N ALA A 137 3.75 12.02 -1.76
CA ALA A 137 4.48 13.14 -1.17
C ALA A 137 5.99 13.10 -1.46
N SER A 138 6.53 11.96 -1.93
CA SER A 138 7.93 11.84 -2.29
C SER A 138 8.22 12.51 -3.64
N GLN A 139 9.49 12.90 -3.85
CA GLN A 139 9.94 13.42 -5.15
C GLN A 139 9.67 12.44 -6.29
N GLN A 140 9.86 11.14 -6.03
CA GLN A 140 9.67 10.10 -7.03
C GLN A 140 8.20 9.98 -7.45
N GLY A 141 7.28 9.88 -6.48
CA GLY A 141 5.84 9.79 -6.78
C GLY A 141 5.31 11.05 -7.45
N ALA A 142 5.73 12.23 -6.97
CA ALA A 142 5.37 13.52 -7.55
C ALA A 142 5.86 13.67 -9.02
N ALA A 143 7.09 13.27 -9.31
CA ALA A 143 7.66 13.41 -10.66
C ALA A 143 7.14 12.35 -11.64
N GLN A 144 7.09 11.08 -11.24
CA GLN A 144 6.77 9.97 -12.15
C GLN A 144 5.28 9.84 -12.45
N HIS A 145 4.44 9.94 -11.41
CA HIS A 145 3.02 9.61 -11.53
C HIS A 145 2.13 10.87 -11.60
N LEU A 146 2.47 11.91 -10.84
CA LEU A 146 1.70 13.16 -10.84
C LEU A 146 2.19 14.15 -11.93
N ARG A 147 3.31 13.83 -12.60
CA ARG A 147 3.92 14.65 -13.65
C ARG A 147 4.17 16.09 -13.22
N TYR A 148 4.47 16.31 -11.93
CA TYR A 148 4.83 17.64 -11.47
C TYR A 148 6.17 18.05 -12.08
N ALA A 149 6.15 19.11 -12.88
CA ALA A 149 7.35 19.82 -13.25
C ALA A 149 7.75 20.71 -12.06
N ALA A 150 8.98 20.54 -11.56
CA ALA A 150 9.55 21.49 -10.63
C ALA A 150 9.78 22.81 -11.38
N VAL A 151 8.78 23.69 -11.35
CA VAL A 151 8.93 25.06 -11.84
C VAL A 151 9.66 25.82 -10.73
N PRO A 152 10.87 26.35 -10.96
CA PRO A 152 11.53 27.20 -9.99
C PRO A 152 10.57 28.34 -9.66
N GLY A 153 10.16 28.45 -8.40
CA GLY A 153 9.29 29.54 -7.95
C GLY A 153 9.99 30.86 -8.26
N ARG A 154 9.50 31.60 -9.26
CA ARG A 154 9.97 32.96 -9.51
C ARG A 154 9.16 33.87 -8.62
N TRP A 155 9.76 34.36 -7.55
CA TRP A 155 9.16 35.42 -6.76
C TRP A 155 9.04 36.67 -7.62
N LEU A 156 7.82 37.03 -7.98
CA LEU A 156 7.48 38.23 -8.74
C LEU A 156 6.62 39.11 -7.83
N PRO A 157 7.23 40.01 -7.05
CA PRO A 157 6.50 40.82 -6.06
C PRO A 157 5.52 41.81 -6.71
N ASP A 158 5.76 42.17 -7.98
CA ASP A 158 5.01 43.20 -8.70
C ASP A 158 4.27 42.63 -9.93
N ILE A 159 3.48 41.57 -9.77
CA ILE A 159 2.54 41.16 -10.84
C ILE A 159 1.33 42.09 -10.76
N PRO A 160 1.04 42.92 -11.78
CA PRO A 160 -0.18 43.71 -11.80
C PRO A 160 -1.39 42.78 -11.68
N GLN A 161 -2.38 43.12 -10.86
CA GLN A 161 -3.56 42.27 -10.58
C GLN A 161 -4.30 41.81 -11.86
N GLN A 162 -4.18 42.57 -12.95
CA GLN A 162 -4.75 42.26 -14.28
C GLN A 162 -4.00 41.13 -15.03
N GLN A 163 -2.75 40.85 -14.66
CA GLN A 163 -1.90 39.79 -15.22
C GLN A 163 -1.75 38.60 -14.28
N ALA A 164 -2.23 38.72 -13.03
CA ALA A 164 -2.30 37.61 -12.11
C ALA A 164 -3.31 36.57 -12.64
N THR A 165 -2.80 35.50 -13.23
CA THR A 165 -3.62 34.32 -13.50
C THR A 165 -3.92 33.68 -12.14
N PRO A 166 -5.16 33.35 -11.78
CA PRO A 166 -5.44 32.65 -10.54
C PRO A 166 -4.61 31.37 -10.50
N TYR A 167 -3.63 31.32 -9.59
CA TYR A 167 -2.85 30.10 -9.41
C TYR A 167 -3.74 29.11 -8.65
N LEU A 168 -3.93 27.94 -9.22
CA LEU A 168 -4.46 26.81 -8.47
C LEU A 168 -3.34 26.33 -7.55
N SER A 169 -3.37 26.79 -6.30
CA SER A 169 -2.64 26.10 -5.23
C SER A 169 -3.26 24.73 -5.08
N ASN A 170 -2.52 23.70 -5.50
CA ASN A 170 -2.83 22.35 -5.09
C ASN A 170 -2.12 22.13 -3.76
N ASP A 171 -2.59 22.80 -2.70
CA ASP A 171 -2.20 22.44 -1.34
C ASP A 171 -2.81 21.06 -1.07
N TRP A 172 -2.01 20.02 -1.26
CA TRP A 172 -2.38 18.63 -0.96
C TRP A 172 -2.50 18.35 0.54
N LEU A 173 -2.28 19.37 1.38
CA LEU A 173 -2.81 19.35 2.73
C LEU A 173 -4.32 19.42 2.60
N ALA A 174 -4.97 18.24 2.65
CA ALA A 174 -6.40 18.09 2.85
C ALA A 174 -6.79 18.94 4.08
N MET A 175 -7.15 20.20 3.85
CA MET A 175 -7.71 21.05 4.87
C MET A 175 -9.07 20.48 5.21
N TRP A 176 -9.14 19.88 6.40
CA TRP A 176 -10.39 19.48 7.00
C TRP A 176 -11.11 20.76 7.44
N PHE A 177 -12.26 21.05 6.83
CA PHE A 177 -13.15 22.06 7.38
C PHE A 177 -13.90 21.43 8.55
N SER A 178 -13.66 21.94 9.76
CA SER A 178 -14.46 21.68 10.96
C SER A 178 -15.71 22.56 10.99
#